data_AF-A0A7J4WWZ3-F1
#
_entry.id   AF-A0A7J4WWZ3-F1
#
_cell.length_a   1.000
_cell.length_b   1.000
_cell.length_c   1.000
_cell.angle_alpha   90.00
_cell.angle_beta   90.00
_cell.angle_gamma   90.00
#
_symmetry.space_group_name_H-M   'P 1'
#
loop_
_entity.id
_entity.type
_entity.pdbx_description
1 polymer ?
#
loop_
_entity_poly.entity_id
_entity_poly.type
_entity_poly.pdbx_seq_one_letter_code
_entity_poly.pdbx_strand_id
1 'polypeptide(L)'
;MTSIMTNNAAISALSTLRSISSDMETTQSRISSGYKVESASDNAAYWSIATTMRSDNKALGAVEDAIGLGAAKTDTAYTGMEAAIDVVSDIKAK
;
A
#
# COMPACT_ATOMS: atom_id res chain seq x y z
N MET A 1 53.37 3.50 -15.81
CA MET A 1 53.44 2.94 -17.18
C MET A 1 52.41 3.64 -18.04
N THR A 2 52.84 4.60 -18.85
CA THR A 2 52.00 5.30 -19.84
C THR A 2 52.12 4.55 -21.18
N SER A 3 51.10 3.76 -21.53
CA SER A 3 50.95 3.23 -22.88
C SER A 3 50.24 4.28 -23.73
N ILE A 4 50.75 4.57 -24.94
CA ILE A 4 50.06 5.45 -25.91
C ILE A 4 48.72 4.84 -26.35
N MET A 5 48.61 3.51 -26.32
CA MET A 5 47.45 2.77 -26.82
C MET A 5 46.43 2.43 -25.73
N THR A 6 46.79 2.50 -24.45
CA THR A 6 45.89 2.15 -23.34
C THR A 6 46.06 3.10 -22.18
N ASN A 7 45.04 3.91 -21.94
CA ASN A 7 45.00 4.86 -20.84
C ASN A 7 44.21 4.26 -19.67
N ASN A 8 44.90 3.62 -18.74
CA ASN A 8 44.27 3.03 -17.56
C ASN A 8 43.53 4.05 -16.69
N ALA A 9 43.99 5.31 -16.62
CA ALA A 9 43.29 6.35 -15.88
C ALA A 9 41.93 6.69 -16.52
N ALA A 10 41.87 6.74 -17.86
CA ALA A 10 40.62 6.93 -18.59
C ALA A 10 39.66 5.73 -18.43
N ILE A 11 40.18 4.49 -18.39
CA ILE A 11 39.37 3.29 -18.15
C ILE A 11 38.78 3.30 -16.73
N SER A 12 39.58 3.65 -15.72
CA SER A 12 39.10 3.80 -14.33
C SER A 12 38.03 4.90 -14.23
N ALA A 13 38.26 6.06 -14.85
CA ALA A 13 37.27 7.13 -14.89
C ALA A 13 35.97 6.71 -15.60
N LEU A 14 36.06 5.95 -16.69
CA LEU A 14 34.90 5.39 -17.40
C LEU A 14 34.15 4.38 -16.53
N SER A 15 34.85 3.54 -15.76
CA SER A 15 34.24 2.62 -14.80
C SER A 15 33.48 3.38 -13.72
N THR A 16 34.06 4.46 -13.18
CA THR A 16 33.38 5.33 -12.22
C THR A 16 32.15 6.01 -12.83
N LEU A 17 32.26 6.54 -14.05
CA LEU A 17 31.14 7.18 -14.75
C LEU A 17 29.99 6.19 -14.98
N ARG A 18 30.28 4.95 -15.38
CA ARG A 18 29.28 3.89 -15.53
C ARG A 18 28.58 3.56 -14.22
N SER A 19 29.32 3.49 -13.11
CA SER A 19 28.74 3.31 -11.78
C SER A 19 27.79 4.45 -11.44
N ILE A 20 28.23 5.71 -11.62
CA ILE A 20 27.41 6.90 -11.37
C ILE A 20 26.13 6.89 -12.22
N SER A 21 26.24 6.52 -13.50
CA SER A 21 25.07 6.39 -14.38
C SER A 21 24.07 5.34 -13.87
N SER A 22 24.55 4.19 -13.41
CA SER A 22 23.71 3.13 -12.85
C SER A 22 23.03 3.56 -11.54
N ASP A 23 23.76 4.27 -10.68
CA ASP A 23 23.24 4.79 -9.41
C ASP A 23 22.18 5.88 -9.65
N MET A 24 22.40 6.72 -10.68
CA MET A 24 21.46 7.75 -11.10
C MET A 24 20.17 7.14 -11.66
N GLU A 25 20.26 6.10 -12.49
CA GLU A 25 19.09 5.39 -13.03
C GLU A 25 18.24 4.78 -11.90
N THR A 26 18.89 4.13 -10.93
CA THR A 26 18.21 3.58 -9.74
C THR A 26 17.53 4.67 -8.93
N THR A 27 18.20 5.80 -8.74
CA THR A 27 17.65 6.96 -8.00
C THR A 27 16.46 7.55 -8.75
N GLN A 28 16.55 7.69 -10.07
CA GLN A 28 15.48 8.21 -10.90
C GLN A 28 14.25 7.30 -10.90
N SER A 29 14.45 5.98 -10.94
CA SER A 29 13.36 4.99 -10.81
C SER A 29 12.64 5.13 -9.46
N ARG A 30 13.39 5.21 -8.35
CA ARG A 30 12.80 5.42 -7.01
C ARG A 30 12.06 6.75 -6.87
N ILE A 31 12.58 7.83 -7.47
CA ILE A 31 11.89 9.13 -7.48
C ILE A 31 10.60 9.05 -8.30
N SER A 32 10.63 8.36 -9.45
CA SER A 32 9.47 8.21 -10.32
C SER A 32 8.36 7.35 -9.70
N SER A 33 8.70 6.24 -9.05
CA SER A 33 7.71 5.35 -8.42
C SER A 33 7.34 5.77 -7.00
N GLY A 34 8.18 6.58 -6.34
CA GLY A 34 8.05 6.93 -4.93
C GLY A 34 8.36 5.78 -3.97
N TYR A 35 8.72 4.60 -4.49
CA TYR A 35 9.02 3.42 -3.68
C TYR A 35 10.52 3.13 -3.66
N LYS A 36 11.03 2.81 -2.47
CA LYS A 36 12.40 2.31 -2.33
C LYS A 36 12.57 0.89 -2.89
N VAL A 37 11.49 0.09 -2.82
CA VAL A 37 11.37 -1.29 -3.32
C VAL A 37 10.09 -1.33 -4.14
N GLU A 38 10.22 -1.23 -5.46
CA GLU A 38 9.09 -1.21 -6.39
C GLU A 38 8.74 -2.62 -6.84
N SER A 39 9.77 -3.40 -7.15
CA SER A 39 9.69 -4.75 -7.71
C SER A 39 10.24 -5.81 -6.77
N ALA A 40 9.86 -7.07 -7.01
CA ALA A 40 10.43 -8.20 -6.27
C ALA A 40 11.95 -8.36 -6.50
N SER A 41 12.47 -7.87 -7.63
CA SER A 41 13.90 -7.83 -7.93
C SER A 41 14.68 -6.84 -7.05
N ASP A 42 14.04 -5.76 -6.58
CA ASP A 42 14.72 -4.77 -5.72
C ASP A 42 14.97 -5.32 -4.32
N ASN A 43 13.98 -6.02 -3.77
CA ASN A 43 14.09 -6.78 -2.52
C ASN A 43 12.87 -7.70 -2.34
N ALA A 44 13.03 -8.99 -2.65
CA ALA A 44 11.91 -9.94 -2.63
C ALA A 44 11.24 -10.07 -1.24
N ALA A 45 12.00 -9.97 -0.15
CA ALA A 45 11.47 -10.09 1.20
C ALA A 45 10.65 -8.87 1.61
N TYR A 46 11.18 -7.66 1.41
CA TYR A 46 10.42 -6.45 1.73
C TYR A 46 9.26 -6.21 0.77
N TRP A 47 9.41 -6.61 -0.50
CA TRP A 47 8.33 -6.52 -1.48
C TRP A 47 7.17 -7.46 -1.14
N SER A 48 7.45 -8.70 -0.72
CA SER A 48 6.40 -9.65 -0.33
C SER A 48 5.67 -9.19 0.93
N ILE A 49 6.40 -8.75 1.97
CA ILE A 49 5.80 -8.18 3.18
C ILE A 49 4.93 -6.97 2.84
N ALA A 50 5.44 -6.02 2.05
CA ALA A 50 4.69 -4.83 1.65
C ALA A 50 3.44 -5.19 0.81
N THR A 51 3.53 -6.20 -0.04
CA THR A 51 2.40 -6.68 -0.84
C THR A 51 1.32 -7.32 0.03
N THR A 52 1.71 -8.16 0.99
CA THR A 52 0.79 -8.72 1.99
C THR A 52 0.14 -7.61 2.81
N MET A 53 0.91 -6.65 3.32
CA MET A 53 0.37 -5.51 4.08
C MET A 53 -0.63 -4.67 3.27
N ARG A 54 -0.37 -4.43 1.97
CA ARG A 54 -1.32 -3.74 1.09
C ARG A 54 -2.61 -4.54 0.88
N SER A 55 -2.51 -5.87 0.78
CA SER A 55 -3.66 -6.76 0.70
C SER A 55 -4.48 -6.73 1.99
N ASP A 56 -3.81 -6.81 3.13
CA ASP A 56 -4.45 -6.78 4.45
C ASP A 56 -5.20 -5.46 4.66
N ASN A 57 -4.62 -4.32 4.25
CA ASN A 57 -5.29 -3.03 4.36
C ASN A 57 -6.59 -2.97 3.54
N LYS A 58 -6.61 -3.55 2.32
CA LYS A 58 -7.84 -3.64 1.52
C LYS A 58 -8.88 -4.55 2.17
N ALA A 59 -8.45 -5.67 2.74
CA ALA A 59 -9.34 -6.58 3.45
C ALA A 59 -9.94 -5.90 4.70
N LEU A 60 -9.15 -5.13 5.44
CA LEU A 60 -9.61 -4.35 6.58
C LEU A 60 -10.63 -3.28 6.18
N GLY A 61 -10.43 -2.59 5.05
CA GLY A 61 -11.42 -1.64 4.52
C GLY A 61 -12.76 -2.33 4.20
N ALA A 62 -12.73 -3.52 3.60
CA ALA A 62 -13.95 -4.28 3.35
C ALA A 62 -14.64 -4.75 4.64
N VAL A 63 -13.86 -5.08 5.68
CA VAL A 63 -14.40 -5.41 7.01
C VAL A 63 -15.03 -4.20 7.67
N GLU A 64 -14.42 -3.02 7.53
CA GLU A 64 -14.96 -1.76 8.04
C GLU A 64 -16.31 -1.43 7.40
N ASP A 65 -16.41 -1.54 6.07
CA ASP A 65 -17.68 -1.36 5.35
C ASP A 65 -18.76 -2.35 5.83
N ALA A 66 -18.38 -3.62 6.05
CA ALA A 66 -19.30 -4.64 6.54
C ALA A 66 -19.78 -4.35 7.97
N ILE A 67 -18.90 -3.85 8.85
CA ILE A 67 -19.26 -3.41 10.19
C ILE A 67 -20.20 -2.21 10.14
N GLY A 68 -19.92 -1.22 9.28
CA GLY A 68 -20.79 -0.05 9.07
C GLY A 68 -22.20 -0.45 8.61
N LEU A 69 -22.29 -1.39 7.67
CA LEU A 69 -23.58 -1.94 7.22
C LEU A 69 -24.30 -2.70 8.34
N GLY A 70 -23.57 -3.48 9.14
CA GLY A 70 -24.12 -4.22 10.29
C GLY A 70 -24.68 -3.30 11.38
N ALA A 71 -23.98 -2.20 11.65
CA ALA A 71 -24.43 -1.15 12.57
C ALA A 71 -25.73 -0.50 12.06
N ALA A 72 -25.76 -0.07 10.80
CA ALA A 72 -26.96 0.54 10.20
C ALA A 72 -28.18 -0.40 10.19
N LYS A 73 -27.95 -1.70 9.97
CA LYS A 73 -29.02 -2.72 10.06
C LYS A 73 -29.54 -2.84 11.50
N THR A 74 -28.65 -2.85 12.48
CA THR A 74 -29.03 -2.90 13.90
C THR A 74 -29.81 -1.67 14.33
N ASP A 75 -29.41 -0.48 13.89
CA ASP A 75 -30.12 0.79 14.17
C ASP A 75 -31.53 0.79 13.56
N THR A 76 -31.66 0.28 12.33
CA THR A 76 -32.97 0.16 11.66
C THR A 76 -33.87 -0.84 12.41
N ALA A 77 -33.31 -1.98 12.83
CA ALA A 77 -34.05 -2.96 13.60
C ALA A 77 -34.49 -2.40 14.97
N TYR A 78 -33.61 -1.66 15.64
CA TYR A 78 -33.90 -1.00 16.91
C TYR A 78 -35.05 0.01 16.76
N THR A 79 -34.98 0.90 15.76
CA THR A 79 -36.04 1.86 15.44
C THR A 79 -37.38 1.16 15.15
N GLY A 80 -37.36 0.06 14.40
CA GLY A 80 -38.56 -0.72 14.12
C GLY A 80 -39.15 -1.41 15.35
N MET A 81 -38.30 -1.89 16.27
CA MET A 81 -38.77 -2.47 17.53
C MET A 81 -39.37 -1.41 18.46
N GLU A 82 -38.79 -0.21 18.51
CA GLU A 82 -39.33 0.89 19.33
C GLU A 82 -40.74 1.28 18.84
N ALA A 83 -40.92 1.42 17.52
CA ALA A 83 -42.25 1.64 16.95
C ALA A 83 -43.25 0.51 17.25
N ALA A 84 -42.80 -0.75 17.28
CA ALA A 84 -43.66 -1.88 17.66
C ALA A 84 -44.06 -1.85 19.14
N ILE A 85 -43.15 -1.44 20.03
CA ILE A 85 -43.42 -1.26 21.46
C ILE A 85 -44.45 -0.16 21.68
N ASP A 86 -44.35 0.95 20.94
CA ASP A 86 -45.32 2.05 21.01
C ASP A 86 -46.73 1.58 20.64
N VAL A 87 -46.87 0.85 19.53
CA VAL A 87 -48.17 0.29 19.11
C VAL A 87 -48.76 -0.65 20.16
N VAL A 88 -47.96 -1.54 20.75
CA VAL A 88 -48.44 -2.46 21.80
C VAL A 88 -48.84 -1.69 23.07
N SER A 89 -48.12 -0.62 23.39
CA SER A 89 -48.43 0.25 24.53
C SER A 89 -49.75 0.99 24.34
N ASP A 90 -50.01 1.50 23.12
CA ASP A 90 -51.27 2.13 22.74
C ASP A 90 -52.45 1.15 22.81
N ILE A 91 -52.25 -0.12 22.40
CA ILE A 91 -53.26 -1.17 22.52
C ILE A 91 -53.58 -1.45 23.99
N LYS A 92 -52.56 -1.50 24.86
CA LYS A 92 -52.74 -1.75 26.30
C LYS A 92 -53.45 -0.59 27.02
N ALA A 93 -53.28 0.63 26.52
CA ALA A 93 -53.87 1.83 27.11
C ALA A 93 -55.38 2.00 26.76
N LYS A 94 -55.86 1.30 25.72
CA LYS A 94 -57.28 1.25 25.34
C LYS A 94 -58.01 0.12 26.07
#